data_AF-A0A951HFW9-F1
#
_entry.id   AF-A0A951HFW9-F1
#
_cell.length_a   1.000
_cell.length_b   1.000
_cell.length_c   1.000
_cell.angle_alpha   90.00
_cell.angle_beta   90.00
_cell.angle_gamma   90.00
#
_symmetry.space_group_name_H-M   'P 1'
#
loop_
_entity.id
_entity.type
_entity.pdbx_description
1 polymer ?
#
loop_
_entity_poly.entity_id
_entity_poly.type
_entity_poly.pdbx_seq_one_letter_code
_entity_poly.pdbx_strand_id
1 'polypeptide(L)'
;MNKFYLTGALLASALAVTACNKGASTNNAAAPANTSNAAAPAAPAGGNSAAGNAAGGEAAGGQAQQNFSVVNNTGHTVVHLMVSPNNENSWGPDILGRDTLANGETAQVTFPRNTSQCAWDIQAVYDDGTNTDMRNVNLCEVATVTLTAS
;
A
#
# COMPACT_ATOMS: atom_id res chain seq x y z
N MET A 1 16.47 -37.00 -31.43
CA MET A 1 17.39 -37.69 -30.48
C MET A 1 18.39 -36.68 -29.97
N ASN A 2 18.48 -36.50 -28.63
CA ASN A 2 19.73 -36.31 -27.88
C ASN A 2 19.39 -36.34 -26.39
N LYS A 3 19.73 -37.46 -25.74
CA LYS A 3 19.68 -37.67 -24.28
C LYS A 3 21.11 -37.51 -23.76
N PHE A 4 21.33 -36.72 -22.71
CA PHE A 4 22.36 -37.01 -21.70
C PHE A 4 21.91 -36.54 -20.31
N TYR A 5 22.01 -37.46 -19.37
CA TYR A 5 21.61 -37.42 -17.97
C TYR A 5 22.76 -36.89 -17.11
N LEU A 6 22.45 -36.24 -15.98
CA LEU A 6 23.36 -36.17 -14.82
C LEU A 6 22.54 -36.03 -13.52
N THR A 7 22.30 -37.19 -12.92
CA THR A 7 21.87 -37.37 -11.53
C THR A 7 23.06 -37.11 -10.61
N GLY A 8 22.96 -36.13 -9.71
CA GLY A 8 23.93 -35.89 -8.63
C GLY A 8 23.21 -35.92 -7.28
N ALA A 9 23.57 -36.91 -6.46
CA ALA A 9 22.96 -37.20 -5.17
C ALA A 9 23.75 -36.58 -4.00
N LEU A 10 23.00 -36.29 -2.93
CA LEU A 10 23.33 -36.39 -1.50
C LEU A 10 24.59 -35.67 -0.97
N LEU A 11 24.34 -34.66 -0.12
CA LEU A 11 25.00 -34.52 1.18
C LEU A 11 23.97 -33.98 2.17
N ALA A 12 23.33 -34.91 2.89
CA ALA A 12 22.55 -34.62 4.08
C ALA A 12 23.52 -34.59 5.28
N SER A 13 23.63 -33.44 5.94
CA SER A 13 24.24 -33.35 7.26
C SER A 13 23.16 -32.96 8.26
N ALA A 14 22.63 -33.98 8.93
CA ALA A 14 21.80 -33.86 10.11
C ALA A 14 22.70 -33.63 11.34
N LEU A 15 22.32 -32.66 12.19
CA LEU A 15 22.66 -32.67 13.61
C LEU A 15 21.34 -32.59 14.38
N ALA A 16 21.12 -33.62 15.19
CA ALA A 16 19.88 -33.88 15.90
C ALA A 16 19.98 -33.46 17.37
N VAL A 17 18.91 -32.79 17.82
CA VAL A 17 18.11 -33.07 19.03
C VAL A 17 18.80 -32.87 20.39
N THR A 18 18.20 -32.03 21.24
CA THR A 18 17.52 -32.48 22.47
C THR A 18 16.63 -31.38 23.06
N ALA A 19 15.41 -31.80 23.37
CA ALA A 19 14.30 -31.01 23.88
C ALA A 19 14.40 -30.69 25.38
N CYS A 20 13.61 -29.72 25.82
CA CYS A 20 12.93 -29.83 27.12
C CYS A 20 11.50 -29.30 26.97
N ASN A 21 10.56 -30.24 26.98
CA ASN A 21 9.12 -30.02 27.01
C ASN A 21 8.67 -30.03 28.48
N LYS A 22 7.98 -28.99 28.94
CA LYS A 22 7.31 -28.99 30.26
C LYS A 22 5.83 -28.69 30.01
N GLY A 23 4.98 -29.56 30.58
CA GLY A 23 3.54 -29.69 30.34
C GLY A 23 2.70 -28.41 30.56
N ALA A 24 1.40 -28.41 30.27
CA ALA A 24 0.45 -29.48 30.59
C ALA A 24 -0.77 -29.48 29.65
N SER A 25 -1.41 -30.66 29.60
CA SER A 25 -2.67 -30.97 28.93
C SER A 25 -3.85 -30.64 29.84
N THR A 26 -4.89 -29.99 29.30
CA THR A 26 -6.30 -30.29 29.65
C THR A 26 -7.17 -30.17 28.40
N ASN A 27 -7.88 -31.26 28.11
CA ASN A 27 -8.78 -31.45 26.97
C ASN A 27 -10.08 -30.66 27.13
N ASN A 28 -10.64 -30.10 26.05
CA ASN A 28 -11.99 -30.48 25.61
C ASN A 28 -12.31 -29.97 24.20
N ALA A 29 -12.94 -30.84 23.42
CA ALA A 29 -13.48 -30.59 22.09
C ALA A 29 -14.88 -29.97 22.16
N ALA A 30 -15.23 -29.10 21.21
CA ALA A 30 -16.52 -29.08 20.52
C ALA A 30 -16.49 -28.06 19.36
N ALA A 31 -16.92 -28.49 18.18
CA ALA A 31 -17.07 -27.70 16.95
C ALA A 31 -18.42 -26.92 16.95
N PRO A 32 -18.86 -26.38 15.80
CA PRO A 32 -18.86 -24.96 15.44
C PRO A 32 -20.22 -24.26 15.60
N ALA A 33 -20.22 -22.92 15.65
CA ALA A 33 -21.42 -22.11 15.39
C ALA A 33 -21.04 -20.79 14.68
N ASN A 34 -21.61 -20.62 13.50
CA ASN A 34 -21.62 -19.41 12.66
C ASN A 34 -22.57 -18.37 13.25
N THR A 35 -22.15 -17.09 13.38
CA THR A 35 -22.91 -15.87 12.98
C THR A 35 -22.26 -14.58 13.50
N SER A 36 -21.98 -13.67 12.56
CA SER A 36 -22.23 -12.22 12.60
C SER A 36 -21.37 -11.26 13.45
N ASN A 37 -20.85 -10.26 12.72
CA ASN A 37 -20.54 -8.87 13.12
C ASN A 37 -19.14 -8.52 13.67
N ALA A 38 -18.40 -7.81 12.80
CA ALA A 38 -17.36 -6.80 13.01
C ALA A 38 -16.65 -6.70 14.40
N ALA A 39 -15.34 -6.96 14.38
CA ALA A 39 -14.39 -6.25 15.24
C ALA A 39 -13.02 -6.21 14.54
N ALA A 40 -12.55 -5.00 14.24
CA ALA A 40 -11.18 -4.70 13.86
C ALA A 40 -10.18 -5.27 14.88
N PRO A 41 -8.97 -5.70 14.48
CA PRO A 41 -7.93 -6.02 15.45
C PRO A 41 -7.43 -4.73 16.13
N ALA A 42 -7.37 -4.82 17.46
CA ALA A 42 -7.12 -3.77 18.41
C ALA A 42 -5.74 -3.12 18.30
N ALA A 43 -5.71 -1.80 18.49
CA ALA A 43 -4.53 -1.06 18.94
C ALA A 43 -4.15 -1.51 20.37
N PRO A 44 -2.85 -1.56 20.74
CA PRO A 44 -2.46 -1.63 22.13
C PRO A 44 -2.47 -0.22 22.78
N ALA A 45 -3.23 -0.08 23.86
CA ALA A 45 -3.17 1.08 24.76
C ALA A 45 -2.18 0.83 25.90
N GLY A 46 -1.41 1.85 26.27
CA GLY A 46 -0.61 1.91 27.50
C GLY A 46 0.24 3.17 27.56
N GLY A 47 -0.21 4.20 28.29
CA GLY A 47 0.41 5.53 28.35
C GLY A 47 1.26 5.81 29.59
N ASN A 48 1.86 7.01 29.61
CA ASN A 48 1.89 7.91 30.77
C ASN A 48 2.31 9.33 30.36
N SER A 49 1.67 10.33 30.98
CA SER A 49 1.65 11.76 30.60
C SER A 49 2.86 12.58 31.05
N ALA A 50 3.25 13.59 30.26
CA ALA A 50 3.85 14.83 30.76
C ALA A 50 3.63 15.99 29.77
N ALA A 51 3.34 17.16 30.34
CA ALA A 51 2.92 18.39 29.68
C ALA A 51 3.90 18.92 28.62
N GLY A 52 3.34 19.45 27.53
CA GLY A 52 4.06 20.26 26.55
C GLY A 52 3.07 21.06 25.71
N ASN A 53 2.96 22.35 25.99
CA ASN A 53 2.18 23.30 25.20
C ASN A 53 3.01 23.66 23.94
N ALA A 54 2.57 23.22 22.77
CA ALA A 54 3.04 23.68 21.45
C ALA A 54 1.92 23.36 20.45
N ALA A 55 1.10 24.34 20.08
CA ALA A 55 1.32 25.23 18.94
C ALA A 55 1.34 24.47 17.60
N GLY A 56 0.39 24.81 16.73
CA GLY A 56 0.52 24.60 15.28
C GLY A 56 -0.01 23.27 14.75
N GLY A 57 -1.32 23.07 14.80
CA GLY A 57 -1.96 22.27 13.77
C GLY A 57 -2.28 23.18 12.59
N GLU A 58 -1.30 23.45 11.73
CA GLU A 58 -1.57 24.06 10.42
C GLU A 58 -2.49 23.13 9.62
N ALA A 59 -3.80 23.34 9.75
CA ALA A 59 -4.70 23.14 8.63
C ALA A 59 -4.39 24.26 7.63
N ALA A 60 -3.34 24.05 6.83
CA ALA A 60 -3.05 24.92 5.70
C ALA A 60 -4.17 24.75 4.66
N GLY A 61 -5.16 25.64 4.71
CA GLY A 61 -6.10 25.85 3.63
C GLY A 61 -5.39 26.51 2.46
N GLY A 62 -4.97 25.71 1.47
CA GLY A 62 -4.23 26.09 0.26
C GLY A 62 -2.78 26.49 0.57
N GLN A 63 -1.74 25.94 -0.06
CA GLN A 63 -1.56 25.84 -1.50
C GLN A 63 -0.72 24.60 -1.81
N ALA A 64 -1.21 23.66 -2.63
CA ALA A 64 -0.36 22.57 -3.09
C ALA A 64 0.76 23.14 -3.99
N GLN A 65 1.99 22.66 -3.89
CA GLN A 65 3.12 23.17 -4.69
C GLN A 65 4.06 22.02 -5.09
N GLN A 66 3.43 20.89 -5.44
CA GLN A 66 4.03 19.72 -6.08
C GLN A 66 4.81 18.74 -5.20
N ASN A 67 4.09 18.12 -4.27
CA ASN A 67 4.11 16.71 -3.87
C ASN A 67 2.65 16.42 -3.48
N PHE A 68 2.14 15.22 -3.69
CA PHE A 68 0.72 14.96 -3.40
C PHE A 68 0.49 13.54 -2.88
N SER A 69 -0.60 13.37 -2.14
CA SER A 69 -1.07 12.07 -1.67
C SER A 69 -2.12 11.50 -2.63
N VAL A 70 -2.05 10.21 -2.91
CA VAL A 70 -3.10 9.45 -3.61
C VAL A 70 -3.78 8.52 -2.63
N VAL A 71 -5.09 8.70 -2.47
CA VAL A 71 -5.93 7.83 -1.64
C VAL A 71 -6.70 6.90 -2.56
N ASN A 72 -6.58 5.59 -2.36
CA ASN A 72 -7.37 4.62 -3.08
C ASN A 72 -8.68 4.35 -2.33
N ASN A 73 -9.82 4.82 -2.86
CA ASN A 73 -11.15 4.57 -2.32
C ASN A 73 -12.08 3.97 -3.38
N THR A 74 -11.55 3.00 -4.13
CA THR A 74 -12.23 2.41 -5.30
C THR A 74 -12.86 1.06 -5.02
N GLY A 75 -12.50 0.41 -3.91
CA GLY A 75 -12.84 -0.99 -3.63
C GLY A 75 -11.87 -2.01 -4.27
N HIS A 76 -10.95 -1.56 -5.12
CA HIS A 76 -9.98 -2.39 -5.84
C HIS A 76 -8.55 -2.06 -5.43
N THR A 77 -7.59 -2.95 -5.70
CA THR A 77 -6.16 -2.68 -5.48
C THR A 77 -5.57 -1.97 -6.70
N VAL A 78 -4.92 -0.83 -6.52
CA VAL A 78 -4.17 -0.19 -7.61
C VAL A 78 -2.83 -0.91 -7.76
N VAL A 79 -2.61 -1.49 -8.94
CA VAL A 79 -1.39 -2.24 -9.27
C VAL A 79 -0.40 -1.41 -10.07
N HIS A 80 -0.86 -0.38 -10.79
CA HIS A 80 -0.01 0.61 -11.42
C HIS A 80 -0.60 2.00 -11.24
N LEU A 81 0.26 2.97 -10.91
CA LEU A 81 -0.10 4.37 -10.81
C LEU A 81 0.85 5.15 -11.70
N MET A 82 0.34 5.80 -12.74
CA MET A 82 1.14 6.63 -13.62
C MET A 82 0.72 8.09 -13.50
N VAL A 83 1.71 8.98 -13.59
CA VAL A 83 1.50 10.43 -13.54
C VAL A 83 2.26 11.07 -14.68
N SER A 84 1.60 11.90 -15.48
CA SER A 84 2.21 12.57 -16.63
C SER A 84 1.78 14.04 -16.72
N PRO A 85 2.61 14.92 -17.30
CA PRO A 85 2.19 16.26 -17.67
C PRO A 85 0.92 16.21 -18.54
N ASN A 86 -0.04 17.13 -18.35
CA ASN A 86 -1.29 17.14 -19.12
C ASN A 86 -1.10 17.45 -20.63
N ASN A 87 0.07 17.95 -21.01
CA ASN A 87 0.46 18.24 -22.40
C ASN A 87 1.22 17.07 -23.06
N GLU A 88 1.45 15.98 -22.34
CA GLU A 88 2.05 14.75 -22.88
C GLU A 88 0.97 13.76 -23.30
N ASN A 89 1.15 13.16 -24.47
CA ASN A 89 0.20 12.18 -25.01
C ASN A 89 0.46 10.75 -24.50
N SER A 90 1.58 10.53 -23.82
CA SER A 90 2.01 9.23 -23.30
C SER A 90 2.07 9.26 -21.79
N TRP A 91 1.69 8.13 -21.16
CA TRP A 91 1.79 7.98 -19.72
C TRP A 91 3.25 7.91 -19.25
N GLY A 92 3.48 8.47 -18.06
CA GLY A 92 4.75 8.35 -17.36
C GLY A 92 5.01 6.93 -16.83
N PRO A 93 6.16 6.71 -16.17
CA PRO A 93 6.45 5.45 -15.52
C PRO A 93 5.48 5.19 -14.35
N ASP A 94 5.36 3.92 -13.96
CA ASP A 94 4.67 3.53 -12.74
C ASP A 94 5.45 4.03 -11.50
N ILE A 95 4.78 4.82 -10.68
CA ILE A 95 5.37 5.45 -9.50
C ILE A 95 5.29 4.57 -8.25
N LEU A 96 4.52 3.47 -8.26
CA LEU A 96 4.51 2.48 -7.18
C LEU A 96 5.67 1.48 -7.29
N GLY A 97 6.22 1.32 -8.50
CA GLY A 97 7.38 0.46 -8.75
C GLY A 97 7.08 -1.02 -8.57
N ARG A 98 7.38 -1.56 -7.38
CA ARG A 98 7.09 -2.97 -7.03
C ARG A 98 5.97 -3.12 -6.02
N ASP A 99 5.51 -2.01 -5.46
CA ASP A 99 4.45 -1.97 -4.46
C ASP A 99 3.08 -1.85 -5.14
N THR A 100 2.03 -2.08 -4.36
CA THR A 100 0.63 -1.88 -4.77
C THR A 100 -0.05 -1.02 -3.74
N LEU A 101 -1.12 -0.32 -4.13
CA LEU A 101 -1.90 0.51 -3.22
C LEU A 101 -3.27 -0.11 -2.99
N ALA A 102 -3.46 -0.76 -1.85
CA ALA A 102 -4.71 -1.44 -1.53
C ALA A 102 -5.85 -0.44 -1.28
N ASN A 103 -7.09 -0.93 -1.30
CA ASN A 103 -8.24 -0.09 -0.99
C ASN A 103 -8.17 0.45 0.45
N GLY A 104 -8.41 1.75 0.61
CA GLY A 104 -8.30 2.49 1.87
C GLY A 104 -6.88 3.00 2.18
N GLU A 105 -5.87 2.61 1.38
CA GLU A 105 -4.50 3.05 1.60
C GLU A 105 -4.20 4.40 0.93
N THR A 106 -3.09 5.00 1.35
CA THR A 106 -2.58 6.27 0.81
C THR A 106 -1.12 6.14 0.41
N ALA A 107 -0.80 6.50 -0.83
CA ALA A 107 0.56 6.65 -1.31
C ALA A 107 0.99 8.13 -1.32
N GLN A 108 2.24 8.40 -0.97
CA GLN A 108 2.85 9.73 -1.11
C GLN A 108 3.67 9.81 -2.38
N VAL A 109 3.33 10.74 -3.26
CA VAL A 109 4.00 10.98 -4.53
C VAL A 109 4.90 12.20 -4.42
N THR A 110 6.19 11.99 -4.67
CA THR A 110 7.21 13.05 -4.60
C THR A 110 7.72 13.41 -5.98
N PHE A 111 7.68 14.70 -6.33
CA PHE A 111 8.23 15.21 -7.58
C PHE A 111 9.65 15.76 -7.41
N PRO A 112 10.45 15.76 -8.49
CA PRO A 112 11.68 16.52 -8.54
C PRO A 112 11.44 18.03 -8.33
N ARG A 113 12.30 18.67 -7.53
CA ARG A 113 12.18 20.09 -7.11
C ARG A 113 12.22 21.12 -8.25
N ASN A 114 12.60 20.72 -9.46
CA ASN A 114 12.70 21.61 -10.63
C ASN A 114 11.46 21.57 -11.54
N THR A 115 10.33 21.05 -11.04
CA THR A 115 9.09 20.93 -11.79
C THR A 115 8.20 22.15 -11.53
N SER A 116 7.95 22.99 -12.56
CA SER A 116 7.11 24.19 -12.44
C SER A 116 5.70 24.02 -13.01
N GLN A 117 5.34 22.81 -13.45
CA GLN A 117 4.04 22.51 -14.05
C GLN A 117 3.01 22.12 -12.98
N CYS A 118 1.80 22.65 -13.14
CA CYS A 118 0.70 22.46 -12.20
C CYS A 118 -0.37 21.48 -12.68
N ALA A 119 -0.57 21.37 -13.99
CA ALA A 119 -1.60 20.51 -14.57
C ALA A 119 -1.02 19.15 -14.96
N TRP A 120 -1.56 18.10 -14.36
CA TRP A 120 -1.12 16.72 -14.50
C TRP A 120 -2.28 15.79 -14.80
N ASP A 121 -1.98 14.71 -15.50
CA ASP A 121 -2.87 13.58 -15.70
C ASP A 121 -2.39 12.43 -14.81
N ILE A 122 -3.35 11.70 -14.23
CA ILE A 122 -3.12 10.56 -13.35
C ILE A 122 -3.92 9.39 -13.88
N GLN A 123 -3.28 8.24 -14.06
CA GLN A 123 -3.94 6.99 -14.40
C GLN A 123 -3.66 5.95 -13.32
N ALA A 124 -4.73 5.29 -12.87
CA ALA A 124 -4.67 4.14 -11.99
C ALA A 124 -5.15 2.90 -12.74
N VAL A 125 -4.36 1.82 -12.70
CA VAL A 125 -4.73 0.49 -13.21
C VAL A 125 -4.95 -0.42 -12.01
N TYR A 126 -6.05 -1.16 -12.04
CA TYR A 126 -6.48 -2.01 -10.93
C TYR A 126 -6.16 -3.49 -11.15
N ASP A 127 -6.28 -4.26 -10.08
CA ASP A 127 -6.05 -5.71 -10.04
C ASP A 127 -6.99 -6.53 -10.92
N ASP A 128 -8.15 -5.99 -11.29
CA ASP A 128 -9.09 -6.60 -12.23
C ASP A 128 -8.81 -6.25 -13.71
N GLY A 129 -7.77 -5.44 -13.98
CA GLY A 129 -7.38 -4.99 -15.32
C GLY A 129 -8.13 -3.77 -15.83
N THR A 130 -9.06 -3.20 -15.06
CA THR A 130 -9.69 -1.92 -15.38
C THR A 130 -8.78 -0.74 -15.04
N ASN A 131 -9.16 0.46 -15.49
CA ASN A 131 -8.43 1.69 -15.17
C ASN A 131 -9.34 2.90 -14.98
N THR A 132 -8.80 3.92 -14.32
CA THR A 132 -9.42 5.24 -14.20
C THR A 132 -8.40 6.30 -14.56
N ASP A 133 -8.83 7.28 -15.35
CA ASP A 133 -8.05 8.43 -15.75
C ASP A 133 -8.61 9.69 -15.09
N MET A 134 -7.75 10.45 -14.41
CA MET A 134 -8.02 11.80 -13.95
C MET A 134 -7.19 12.76 -14.79
N ARG A 135 -7.87 13.59 -15.59
CA ARG A 135 -7.22 14.52 -16.52
C ARG A 135 -7.20 15.94 -15.96
N ASN A 136 -6.15 16.69 -16.29
CA ASN A 136 -6.00 18.11 -15.98
C ASN A 136 -6.16 18.43 -14.48
N VAL A 137 -5.59 17.58 -13.62
CA VAL A 137 -5.56 17.78 -12.17
C VAL A 137 -4.55 18.88 -11.82
N ASN A 138 -5.01 19.94 -11.15
CA ASN A 138 -4.14 21.03 -10.72
C ASN A 138 -3.46 20.70 -9.38
N LEU A 139 -2.30 20.05 -9.45
CA LEU A 139 -1.51 19.65 -8.28
C LEU A 139 -0.77 20.82 -7.60
N CYS A 140 -0.88 22.04 -8.15
CA CYS A 140 -0.53 23.29 -7.45
C CYS A 140 -1.70 23.86 -6.61
N GLU A 141 -2.85 23.21 -6.63
CA GLU A 141 -3.99 23.61 -5.80
C GLU A 141 -4.45 22.47 -4.89
N VAL A 142 -4.28 21.22 -5.34
CA VAL A 142 -4.68 20.02 -4.58
C VAL A 142 -3.46 19.24 -4.08
N ALA A 143 -3.44 18.97 -2.77
CA ALA A 143 -2.40 18.16 -2.13
C ALA A 143 -2.81 16.68 -2.02
N THR A 144 -4.09 16.37 -2.24
CA THR A 144 -4.65 15.02 -2.13
C THR A 144 -5.54 14.74 -3.32
N VAL A 145 -5.34 13.58 -3.93
CA VAL A 145 -6.17 13.02 -5.00
C VAL A 145 -6.80 11.75 -4.48
N THR A 146 -8.12 11.66 -4.55
CA THR A 146 -8.86 10.46 -4.14
C THR A 146 -9.38 9.74 -5.37
N LEU A 147 -8.97 8.50 -5.55
CA LEU A 147 -9.52 7.59 -6.55
C LEU A 147 -10.84 7.04 -6.03
N THR A 148 -11.89 7.13 -6.82
CA THR A 148 -13.22 6.60 -6.47
C THR A 148 -13.71 5.65 -7.56
N ALA A 149 -14.51 4.66 -7.17
CA ALA A 149 -15.19 3.80 -8.12
C ALA A 149 -16.03 4.66 -9.10
N SER A 150 -15.96 4.32 -10.38
CA SER A 150 -16.68 5.00 -11.47
C SER A 150 -18.07 4.41 -11.68
#